data_AF-A0A8J5JQR1-F1
#
_entry.id   AF-A0A8J5JQR1-F1
#
_cell.length_a   1.000
_cell.length_b   1.000
_cell.length_c   1.000
_cell.angle_alpha   90.00
_cell.angle_beta   90.00
_cell.angle_gamma   90.00
#
_symmetry.space_group_name_H-M   'P 1'
#
loop_
_entity.id
_entity.type
_entity.pdbx_description
1 polymer ?
#
loop_
_entity_poly.entity_id
_entity_poly.type
_entity_poly.pdbx_seq_one_letter_code
_entity_poly.pdbx_strand_id
1 'polypeptide(L)'
;MAGVDKKIACSIKRREESKSKQSLQQNQASSALEYDELGSSSETESQSSSSSSTSSLAISPVVSSSNRKRATLKVITPELSSTLDRTGISHRSALRIVSATAASLGHDPMELVLNYETVRTSRATHRSGIANEIKEKFQPSIYAITI
;
A
#
# COMPACT_ATOMS: atom_id res chain seq x y z
N MET A 1 -27.96 24.72 8.46
CA MET A 1 -27.63 23.34 8.05
C MET A 1 -27.32 23.19 6.54
N ALA A 2 -26.70 24.17 5.86
CA ALA A 2 -26.48 24.14 4.39
C ALA A 2 -25.02 23.84 3.94
N GLY A 3 -24.17 23.34 4.85
CA GLY A 3 -22.71 23.23 4.62
C GLY A 3 -22.17 21.83 4.31
N VAL A 4 -22.95 20.78 4.59
CA VAL A 4 -22.51 19.38 4.42
C VAL A 4 -22.55 18.98 2.95
N ASP A 5 -23.58 19.40 2.21
CA ASP A 5 -23.79 19.03 0.81
C ASP A 5 -22.72 19.60 -0.14
N LYS A 6 -22.21 20.81 0.14
CA LYS A 6 -21.12 21.42 -0.64
C LYS A 6 -19.82 20.61 -0.57
N LYS A 7 -19.50 20.02 0.60
CA LYS A 7 -18.31 19.17 0.76
C LYS A 7 -18.45 17.85 0.03
N ILE A 8 -19.64 17.25 0.07
CA ILE A 8 -19.94 15.99 -0.64
C ILE A 8 -19.86 16.21 -2.15
N ALA A 9 -20.48 17.27 -2.68
CA ALA A 9 -20.44 17.60 -4.10
C ALA A 9 -19.00 17.83 -4.62
N CYS A 10 -18.18 18.57 -3.85
CA CYS A 10 -16.79 18.82 -4.23
C CYS A 10 -15.94 17.53 -4.22
N SER A 11 -16.18 16.63 -3.27
CA SER A 11 -15.50 15.34 -3.19
C SER A 11 -15.87 14.39 -4.33
N ILE A 12 -17.12 14.43 -4.81
CA ILE A 12 -17.57 13.60 -5.94
C ILE A 12 -16.92 14.08 -7.25
N LYS A 13 -16.97 15.39 -7.50
CA LYS A 13 -16.40 16.01 -8.72
C LYS A 13 -14.91 15.72 -8.89
N ARG A 14 -14.13 15.83 -7.81
CA ARG A 14 -12.68 15.55 -7.82
C ARG A 14 -12.35 14.08 -8.17
N ARG A 15 -13.22 13.14 -7.77
CA ARG A 15 -13.05 11.70 -8.03
C ARG A 15 -13.36 11.36 -9.48
N GLU A 16 -14.32 12.03 -10.10
CA GLU A 16 -14.67 11.82 -11.52
C GLU A 16 -13.58 12.38 -12.45
N GLU A 17 -13.05 13.57 -12.16
CA GLU A 17 -11.93 14.16 -12.91
C GLU A 17 -10.65 13.30 -12.85
N SER A 18 -10.45 12.55 -11.75
CA SER A 18 -9.31 11.64 -11.63
C SER A 18 -9.49 10.38 -12.49
N LYS A 19 -10.73 9.89 -12.63
CA LYS A 19 -11.05 8.72 -13.45
C LYS A 19 -11.00 9.03 -14.95
N SER A 20 -11.44 10.21 -15.37
CA SER A 20 -11.41 10.60 -16.79
C SER A 20 -9.99 10.83 -17.32
N LYS A 21 -9.07 11.35 -16.50
CA LYS A 21 -7.65 11.48 -16.88
C LYS A 21 -6.96 10.11 -17.00
N GLN A 22 -7.34 9.16 -16.16
CA GLN A 22 -6.77 7.80 -16.17
C GLN A 22 -7.21 7.00 -17.40
N SER A 23 -8.45 7.15 -17.87
CA SER A 23 -8.92 6.48 -19.10
C SER A 23 -8.30 7.05 -20.37
N LEU A 24 -8.03 8.36 -20.43
CA LEU A 24 -7.37 8.99 -21.58
C LEU A 24 -5.91 8.53 -21.76
N GLN A 25 -5.17 8.34 -20.67
CA GLN A 25 -3.81 7.77 -20.73
C GLN A 25 -3.81 6.31 -21.20
N GLN A 26 -4.83 5.54 -20.81
CA GLN A 26 -4.91 4.13 -21.17
C GLN A 26 -5.21 3.91 -22.66
N ASN A 27 -5.95 4.83 -23.30
CA ASN A 27 -6.23 4.79 -24.74
C ASN A 27 -5.08 5.32 -25.62
N GLN A 28 -4.20 6.18 -25.10
CA GLN A 28 -3.02 6.65 -25.84
C GLN A 28 -1.87 5.63 -25.81
N ALA A 29 -1.79 4.79 -24.78
CA ALA A 29 -0.76 3.73 -24.70
C ALA A 29 -1.02 2.57 -25.66
N SER A 30 -2.28 2.33 -26.05
CA SER A 30 -2.66 1.29 -27.00
C SER A 30 -2.55 1.70 -28.48
N SER A 31 -2.29 2.97 -28.80
CA SER A 31 -2.14 3.46 -30.17
C SER A 31 -0.68 3.63 -30.64
N ALA A 32 0.31 3.17 -29.85
CA ALA A 32 1.73 3.38 -30.11
C ALA A 32 2.48 2.12 -30.59
N LEU A 33 1.77 1.11 -31.12
CA LEU A 33 2.36 -0.07 -31.73
C LEU A 33 1.95 -0.16 -33.21
N GLU A 34 2.63 0.59 -34.08
CA GLU A 34 2.58 0.38 -35.53
C GLU A 34 3.86 0.94 -36.20
N TYR A 35 4.59 0.05 -36.90
CA TYR A 35 5.74 0.26 -37.83
C TYR A 35 7.05 0.82 -37.21
N ASP A 36 8.28 0.47 -37.60
CA ASP A 36 8.78 -0.19 -38.81
C ASP A 36 10.23 -0.74 -38.67
N GLU A 37 10.64 -1.41 -39.75
CA GLU A 37 11.79 -2.23 -40.15
C GLU A 37 13.22 -1.61 -40.19
N LEU A 38 14.24 -2.47 -39.95
CA LEU A 38 15.67 -2.54 -40.36
C LEU A 38 16.48 -1.28 -40.79
N GLY A 39 17.70 -1.13 -40.25
CA GLY A 39 18.75 -0.27 -40.82
C GLY A 39 20.11 -0.33 -40.11
N SER A 40 21.18 -0.56 -40.89
CA SER A 40 22.55 -0.95 -40.52
C SER A 40 23.54 0.24 -40.32
N SER A 41 24.62 -0.04 -39.58
CA SER A 41 25.94 0.60 -39.34
C SER A 41 26.32 1.97 -39.95
N SER A 42 27.08 2.76 -39.17
CA SER A 42 28.34 3.38 -39.64
C SER A 42 29.22 3.87 -38.48
N GLU A 43 30.50 3.52 -38.55
CA GLU A 43 31.59 3.91 -37.66
C GLU A 43 32.05 5.36 -37.93
N THR A 44 32.65 6.03 -36.95
CA THR A 44 33.77 6.97 -37.19
C THR A 44 34.55 7.23 -35.89
N GLU A 45 35.82 6.82 -35.92
CA GLU A 45 36.90 7.17 -34.99
C GLU A 45 37.24 8.66 -35.07
N SER A 46 37.62 9.28 -33.94
CA SER A 46 38.51 10.45 -33.90
C SER A 46 39.10 10.63 -32.51
N GLN A 47 40.38 10.28 -32.36
CA GLN A 47 41.20 10.59 -31.19
C GLN A 47 41.77 12.02 -31.30
N SER A 48 41.83 12.75 -30.17
CA SER A 48 43.11 13.19 -29.57
C SER A 48 42.88 14.15 -28.40
N SER A 49 43.73 13.96 -27.41
CA SER A 49 43.82 14.48 -26.06
C SER A 49 44.24 15.95 -25.93
N SER A 50 43.76 16.60 -24.86
CA SER A 50 44.65 17.45 -24.05
C SER A 50 44.31 17.29 -22.56
N SER A 51 45.39 17.09 -21.81
CA SER A 51 45.52 16.71 -20.40
C SER A 51 44.99 17.74 -19.40
N SER A 52 44.45 17.28 -18.26
CA SER A 52 45.05 17.53 -16.92
C SER A 52 44.20 17.00 -15.77
N SER A 53 44.91 16.42 -14.79
CA SER A 53 44.57 16.31 -13.36
C SER A 53 43.70 15.13 -12.90
N THR A 54 44.45 14.12 -12.47
CA THR A 54 44.10 12.97 -11.65
C THR A 54 43.40 13.32 -10.33
N SER A 55 42.17 12.85 -10.16
CA SER A 55 41.72 12.15 -8.95
C SER A 55 40.42 11.42 -9.28
N SER A 56 40.56 10.19 -9.79
CA SER A 56 39.43 9.30 -10.04
C SER A 56 38.81 8.88 -8.71
N LEU A 57 37.83 9.63 -8.22
CA LEU A 57 36.82 9.08 -7.33
C LEU A 57 36.02 8.09 -8.18
N ALA A 58 36.38 6.82 -8.08
CA ALA A 58 35.59 5.72 -8.61
C ALA A 58 34.27 5.67 -7.83
N ILE A 59 33.30 6.49 -8.23
CA ILE A 59 31.91 6.31 -7.84
C ILE A 59 31.41 5.14 -8.69
N SER A 60 31.63 3.93 -8.19
CA SER A 60 30.95 2.75 -8.70
C SER A 60 29.45 2.98 -8.51
N PRO A 61 28.62 2.95 -9.56
CA PRO A 61 27.18 2.93 -9.38
C PRO A 61 26.81 1.55 -8.87
N VAL A 62 26.91 1.33 -7.56
CA VAL A 62 26.30 0.18 -6.90
C VAL A 62 24.79 0.42 -6.86
N VAL A 63 24.14 0.33 -8.02
CA VAL A 63 22.72 0.02 -8.10
C VAL A 63 22.60 -1.49 -7.98
N SER A 64 22.83 -2.00 -6.77
CA SER A 64 22.25 -3.28 -6.39
C SER A 64 20.74 -3.02 -6.25
N SER A 65 19.99 -3.15 -7.35
CA SER A 65 18.54 -3.29 -7.31
C SER A 65 18.23 -4.63 -6.64
N SER A 66 18.38 -4.68 -5.32
CA SER A 66 17.95 -5.84 -4.54
C SER A 66 16.46 -5.98 -4.82
N ASN A 67 16.07 -7.03 -5.55
CA ASN A 67 14.67 -7.34 -5.81
C ASN A 67 13.95 -7.38 -4.46
N ARG A 68 13.20 -6.31 -4.13
CA ARG A 68 12.50 -6.23 -2.86
C ARG A 68 11.45 -7.33 -2.88
N LYS A 69 11.67 -8.37 -2.09
CA LYS A 69 10.71 -9.46 -1.95
C LYS A 69 9.44 -8.86 -1.34
N ARG A 70 8.29 -9.17 -1.94
CA ARG A 70 7.01 -8.75 -1.40
C ARG A 70 6.82 -9.43 -0.03
N ALA A 71 6.37 -8.68 0.96
CA ALA A 71 5.96 -9.22 2.25
C ALA A 71 4.91 -10.33 2.09
N THR A 72 5.12 -11.47 2.74
CA THR A 72 4.22 -12.64 2.66
C THR A 72 3.67 -13.05 4.03
N LEU A 73 4.33 -12.66 5.12
CA LEU A 73 3.99 -13.12 6.45
C LEU A 73 2.84 -12.31 7.06
N LYS A 74 1.70 -12.96 7.27
CA LYS A 74 0.53 -12.34 7.93
C LYS A 74 0.67 -12.40 9.44
N VAL A 75 1.04 -11.28 10.05
CA VAL A 75 1.23 -11.16 11.51
C VAL A 75 -0.07 -10.81 12.24
N ILE A 76 -1.01 -10.14 11.56
CA ILE A 76 -2.23 -9.66 12.19
C ILE A 76 -3.24 -10.80 12.29
N THR A 77 -3.33 -11.38 13.48
CA THR A 77 -4.30 -12.42 13.84
C THR A 77 -5.58 -11.80 14.43
N PRO A 78 -6.69 -12.56 14.51
CA PRO A 78 -7.88 -12.13 15.23
C PRO A 78 -7.59 -11.81 16.70
N GLU A 79 -6.75 -12.62 17.35
CA GLU A 79 -6.34 -12.41 18.74
C GLU A 79 -5.57 -11.08 18.91
N LEU A 80 -4.60 -10.81 18.04
CA LEU A 80 -3.89 -9.53 18.03
C LEU A 80 -4.86 -8.37 17.73
N SER A 81 -5.83 -8.56 16.84
CA SER A 81 -6.85 -7.55 16.55
C SER A 81 -7.70 -7.24 17.79
N SER A 82 -8.10 -8.28 18.54
CA SER A 82 -8.89 -8.15 19.77
C SER A 82 -8.13 -7.44 20.88
N THR A 83 -6.83 -7.71 21.05
CA THR A 83 -6.00 -7.07 22.08
C THR A 83 -5.75 -5.61 21.74
N LEU A 84 -5.52 -5.28 20.47
CA LEU A 84 -5.42 -3.90 19.99
C LEU A 84 -6.75 -3.12 20.15
N ASP A 85 -7.89 -3.78 20.03
CA ASP A 85 -9.21 -3.21 20.29
C ASP A 85 -9.42 -2.92 21.78
N ARG A 86 -9.11 -3.89 22.65
CA ARG A 86 -9.21 -3.72 24.12
C ARG A 86 -8.32 -2.61 24.66
N THR A 87 -7.14 -2.43 24.08
CA THR A 87 -6.17 -1.40 24.47
C THR A 87 -6.44 -0.04 23.84
N GLY A 88 -7.44 0.10 22.97
CA GLY A 88 -7.80 1.39 22.36
C GLY A 88 -6.74 1.96 21.41
N ILE A 89 -5.79 1.15 20.95
CA ILE A 89 -4.67 1.61 20.14
C ILE A 89 -5.16 1.97 18.73
N SER A 90 -4.79 3.16 18.24
CA SER A 90 -5.11 3.57 16.86
C SER A 90 -4.39 2.70 15.83
N HIS A 91 -4.97 2.53 14.63
CA HIS A 91 -4.38 1.68 13.58
C HIS A 91 -2.92 2.05 13.24
N ARG A 92 -2.59 3.34 13.21
CA ARG A 92 -1.22 3.82 12.95
C ARG A 92 -0.25 3.47 14.08
N SER A 93 -0.71 3.56 15.32
CA SER A 93 0.11 3.23 16.49
C SER A 93 0.32 1.72 16.59
N ALA A 94 -0.72 0.93 16.31
CA ALA A 94 -0.63 -0.53 16.23
C ALA A 94 0.42 -0.98 15.22
N LEU A 95 0.44 -0.37 14.03
CA LEU A 95 1.45 -0.64 13.01
C LEU A 95 2.87 -0.43 13.55
N ARG A 96 3.12 0.71 14.19
CA ARG A 96 4.43 1.07 14.76
C ARG A 96 4.86 0.09 15.85
N ILE A 97 3.95 -0.25 16.76
CA ILE A 97 4.20 -1.20 17.85
C ILE A 97 4.57 -2.56 17.27
N VAL A 98 3.72 -3.10 16.39
CA VAL A 98 3.96 -4.43 15.79
C VAL A 98 5.27 -4.44 14.99
N SER A 99 5.58 -3.38 14.24
CA SER A 99 6.86 -3.29 13.52
C SER A 99 8.07 -3.23 14.46
N ALA A 100 7.98 -2.49 15.57
CA ALA A 100 9.05 -2.38 16.55
C ALA A 100 9.25 -3.69 17.32
N THR A 101 8.15 -4.36 17.70
CA THR A 101 8.19 -5.67 18.35
C THR A 101 8.79 -6.72 17.43
N ALA A 102 8.39 -6.74 16.15
CA ALA A 102 8.97 -7.65 15.16
C ALA A 102 10.48 -7.47 15.01
N ALA A 103 10.94 -6.22 14.86
CA ALA A 103 12.37 -5.91 14.78
C ALA A 103 13.12 -6.33 16.05
N SER A 104 12.51 -6.14 17.23
CA SER A 104 13.09 -6.54 18.53
C SER A 104 13.19 -8.06 18.68
N LEU A 105 12.31 -8.81 18.02
CA LEU A 105 12.32 -10.28 17.98
C LEU A 105 13.24 -10.84 16.88
N GLY A 106 13.93 -9.98 16.13
CA GLY A 106 14.83 -10.39 15.04
C GLY A 106 14.14 -10.69 13.72
N HIS A 107 12.87 -10.32 13.55
CA HIS A 107 12.16 -10.40 12.27
C HIS A 107 12.33 -9.11 11.48
N ASP A 108 12.57 -9.23 10.17
CA ASP A 108 12.62 -8.07 9.29
C ASP A 108 11.20 -7.50 9.07
N PRO A 109 10.91 -6.23 9.42
CA PRO A 109 9.60 -5.63 9.19
C PRO A 109 9.19 -5.59 7.71
N MET A 110 10.15 -5.69 6.77
CA MET A 110 9.85 -5.72 5.33
C MET A 110 9.27 -7.06 4.85
N GLU A 111 9.47 -8.14 5.59
CA GLU A 111 8.91 -9.45 5.27
C GLU A 111 7.46 -9.62 5.76
N LEU A 112 7.04 -8.75 6.68
CA LEU A 112 5.74 -8.79 7.33
C LEU A 112 4.71 -7.96 6.56
N VAL A 113 3.50 -8.50 6.43
CA VAL A 113 2.35 -7.81 5.81
C VAL A 113 1.81 -6.77 6.80
N LEU A 114 2.55 -5.67 6.94
CA LEU A 114 2.28 -4.58 7.87
C LEU A 114 2.01 -3.29 7.08
N ASN A 115 0.74 -3.05 6.79
CA ASN A 115 0.25 -1.77 6.26
C ASN A 115 -0.98 -1.29 7.05
N TYR A 116 -1.21 0.01 7.09
CA TYR A 116 -2.38 0.62 7.71
C TYR A 116 -3.69 -0.06 7.28
N GLU A 117 -3.89 -0.26 5.97
CA GLU A 117 -5.11 -0.90 5.46
C GLU A 117 -5.23 -2.36 5.90
N THR A 118 -4.13 -3.09 6.03
CA THR A 118 -4.15 -4.48 6.52
C THR A 118 -4.59 -4.56 7.99
N VAL A 119 -4.09 -3.65 8.83
CA VAL A 119 -4.52 -3.52 10.24
C VAL A 119 -6.00 -3.14 10.31
N ARG A 120 -6.42 -2.15 9.52
CA ARG A 120 -7.78 -1.64 9.51
C ARG A 120 -8.78 -2.70 9.05
N THR A 121 -8.51 -3.35 7.93
CA THR A 121 -9.37 -4.39 7.36
C THR A 121 -9.44 -5.60 8.29
N SER A 122 -8.31 -6.08 8.83
CA SER A 122 -8.30 -7.18 9.79
C SER A 122 -9.14 -6.89 11.04
N ARG A 123 -9.08 -5.67 11.58
CA ARG A 123 -9.91 -5.28 12.73
C ARG A 123 -11.39 -5.17 12.35
N ALA A 124 -11.70 -4.62 11.18
CA ALA A 124 -13.07 -4.52 10.70
C ALA A 124 -13.70 -5.90 10.47
N THR A 125 -12.98 -6.84 9.85
CA THR A 125 -13.46 -8.21 9.64
C THR A 125 -13.66 -8.93 10.95
N HIS A 126 -12.73 -8.78 11.91
CA HIS A 126 -12.88 -9.38 13.23
C HIS A 126 -14.10 -8.85 13.99
N ARG A 127 -14.31 -7.52 14.01
CA ARG A 127 -15.49 -6.90 14.63
C ARG A 127 -16.79 -7.34 13.96
N SER A 128 -16.81 -7.44 12.62
CA SER A 128 -17.97 -7.95 11.89
C SER A 128 -18.27 -9.40 12.26
N GLY A 129 -17.24 -10.24 12.41
CA GLY A 129 -17.39 -11.62 12.84
C GLY A 129 -18.00 -11.72 14.23
N ILE A 130 -17.49 -10.94 15.20
CA ILE A 130 -18.04 -10.88 16.56
C ILE A 130 -19.49 -10.39 16.53
N ALA A 131 -19.80 -9.34 15.77
CA ALA A 131 -21.16 -8.81 15.70
C ALA A 131 -22.15 -9.85 15.14
N ASN A 132 -21.73 -10.61 14.12
CA ASN A 132 -22.53 -11.70 13.56
C ASN A 132 -22.72 -12.84 14.58
N GLU A 133 -21.66 -13.23 15.26
CA GLU A 133 -21.71 -14.27 16.31
C GLU A 133 -22.66 -13.89 17.44
N ILE A 134 -22.61 -12.63 17.89
CA ILE A 134 -23.55 -12.11 18.91
C ILE A 134 -24.97 -12.16 18.37
N LYS A 135 -25.19 -11.72 17.13
CA LYS A 135 -26.51 -11.73 16.50
C LYS A 135 -27.11 -13.13 16.38
N GLU A 136 -26.29 -14.12 16.03
CA GLU A 136 -26.70 -15.53 15.93
C GLU A 136 -27.03 -16.14 17.29
N LYS A 137 -26.22 -15.82 18.32
CA LYS A 137 -26.42 -16.32 19.69
C LYS A 137 -27.52 -15.59 20.46
N PHE A 138 -27.96 -14.43 19.97
CA PHE A 138 -28.97 -13.62 20.63
C PHE A 138 -30.36 -14.25 20.48
N GLN A 139 -30.91 -14.75 21.59
CA GLN A 139 -32.29 -15.26 21.67
C GLN A 139 -33.20 -14.18 22.28
N PRO A 140 -33.97 -13.42 21.48
CA PRO A 140 -34.80 -12.32 21.98
C PRO A 140 -35.98 -12.81 22.84
N SER A 141 -36.43 -14.05 22.66
CA SER A 141 -37.62 -14.61 23.31
C SER A 141 -37.49 -14.83 24.82
N ILE A 142 -36.27 -14.93 25.36
CA ILE A 142 -36.04 -15.13 26.80
C ILE A 142 -36.26 -13.83 27.60
N TYR A 143 -36.17 -12.67 26.95
CA TYR A 143 -36.30 -11.35 27.61
C TYR A 143 -37.67 -10.69 27.43
N ALA A 144 -38.63 -11.39 26.82
CA ALA A 144 -40.04 -10.99 26.81
C ALA A 144 -40.67 -11.32 28.18
N ILE A 145 -40.16 -10.71 29.25
CA ILE A 145 -40.80 -10.77 30.56
C ILE A 145 -42.01 -9.84 30.49
N THR A 146 -43.17 -10.49 30.61
CA THR A 146 -44.50 -9.94 30.83
C THR A 146 -44.47 -8.79 31.83
N ILE A 147 -44.90 -7.60 31.39
CA ILE A 147 -45.31 -6.48 32.27
C ILE A 147 -46.82 -6.53 32.38
#